data_AF-A0A679FYH6-F1
#
_entry.id   AF-A0A679FYH6-F1
#
_cell.length_a   1.000
_cell.length_b   1.000
_cell.length_c   1.000
_cell.angle_alpha   90.00
_cell.angle_beta   90.00
_cell.angle_gamma   90.00
#
_symmetry.space_group_name_H-M   'P 1'
#
loop_
_entity.id
_entity.type
_entity.pdbx_description
1 polymer ?
#
loop_
_entity_poly.entity_id
_entity_poly.type
_entity_poly.pdbx_seq_one_letter_code
_entity_poly.pdbx_strand_id
1 'polypeptide(L)'
;MNMTRRWLPVVEAATEEIETALLASKTLHVDETRTSLRVNGKNQWMHVASTAKATRYGLHRSRGKQATDDIGILPRYKGTMVHDAYSVYPMYREASHVCHAHHLRELRAYTELYGHS
;
A
#
# COMPACT_ATOMS: atom_id res chain seq x y z
N MET A 1 3.98 35.71 -1.74
CA MET A 1 4.90 34.61 -2.09
C MET A 1 4.11 33.31 -1.97
N ASN A 2 3.83 32.61 -3.07
CA ASN A 2 2.94 31.45 -3.03
C ASN A 2 3.66 30.29 -2.28
N MET A 3 3.24 30.02 -1.04
CA MET A 3 3.87 29.03 -0.14
C MET A 3 4.09 27.68 -0.82
N THR A 4 3.17 27.29 -1.71
CA THR A 4 3.21 26.05 -2.46
C THR A 4 4.45 25.94 -3.34
N ARG A 5 4.88 27.02 -4.02
CA ARG A 5 6.00 26.96 -4.98
C ARG A 5 7.37 26.87 -4.31
N ARG A 6 7.48 27.31 -3.05
CA ARG A 6 8.74 27.29 -2.29
C ARG A 6 9.01 25.93 -1.65
N TRP A 7 7.96 25.28 -1.14
CA TRP A 7 8.09 24.01 -0.41
C TRP A 7 7.88 22.78 -1.30
N LEU A 8 7.27 22.94 -2.48
CA LEU A 8 7.10 21.86 -3.45
C LEU A 8 8.38 21.02 -3.68
N PRO A 9 9.55 21.61 -4.00
CA PRO A 9 10.75 20.80 -4.24
C PRO A 9 11.23 20.04 -3.00
N VAL A 10 11.00 20.59 -1.80
CA VAL A 10 11.36 19.91 -0.53
C VAL A 10 10.46 18.71 -0.28
N VAL A 11 9.15 18.88 -0.55
CA VAL A 11 8.17 17.81 -0.40
C VAL A 11 8.36 16.72 -1.45
N GLU A 12 8.68 17.10 -2.69
CA GLU A 12 9.02 16.17 -3.77
C GLU A 12 10.25 15.35 -3.42
N ALA A 13 11.35 15.98 -3.00
CA ALA A 13 12.57 15.28 -2.59
C ALA A 13 12.33 14.30 -1.42
N ALA A 14 11.57 14.72 -0.39
CA ALA A 14 11.23 13.84 0.73
C ALA A 14 10.35 12.66 0.28
N THR A 15 9.46 12.88 -0.70
CA THR A 15 8.61 11.82 -1.25
C THR A 15 9.43 10.79 -2.03
N GLU A 16 10.39 11.24 -2.84
CA GLU A 16 11.31 10.35 -3.56
C GLU A 16 12.19 9.52 -2.61
N GLU A 17 12.67 10.12 -1.52
CA GLU A 17 13.44 9.41 -0.50
C GLU A 17 12.61 8.32 0.19
N ILE A 18 11.36 8.64 0.55
CA ILE A 18 10.41 7.68 1.12
C ILE A 18 10.13 6.54 0.12
N GLU A 19 9.86 6.86 -1.15
CA GLU A 19 9.59 5.85 -2.18
C GLU A 19 10.80 4.94 -2.40
N THR A 20 12.02 5.49 -2.40
CA THR A 20 13.26 4.72 -2.49
C THR A 20 13.42 3.78 -1.29
N ALA A 21 13.15 4.27 -0.07
CA ALA A 21 13.21 3.47 1.14
C ALA A 21 12.17 2.33 1.14
N LEU A 22 10.95 2.59 0.63
CA LEU A 22 9.91 1.59 0.47
C LEU A 22 10.34 0.49 -0.52
N LEU A 23 10.89 0.87 -1.68
CA LEU A 23 11.34 -0.07 -2.70
C LEU A 23 12.54 -0.92 -2.25
N ALA A 24 13.41 -0.37 -1.41
CA ALA A 24 14.54 -1.09 -0.83
C ALA A 24 14.15 -2.07 0.30
N SER A 25 12.93 -1.96 0.85
CA SER A 25 12.48 -2.81 1.94
C SER A 25 12.19 -4.25 1.49
N LYS A 26 12.54 -5.22 2.32
CA LYS A 26 12.22 -6.65 2.10
C LYS A 26 10.73 -6.95 2.17
N THR A 27 10.00 -6.19 2.98
CA THR A 27 8.56 -6.37 3.21
C THR A 27 7.84 -5.04 3.06
N LEU A 28 6.74 -5.02 2.32
CA LEU A 28 5.89 -3.86 2.09
C LEU A 28 4.44 -4.22 2.44
N HIS A 29 3.84 -3.47 3.35
CA HIS A 29 2.44 -3.60 3.72
C HIS A 29 1.60 -2.64 2.89
N VAL A 30 0.63 -3.16 2.15
CA VAL A 30 -0.26 -2.38 1.30
C VAL A 30 -1.71 -2.55 1.73
N ASP A 31 -2.45 -1.45 1.75
CA ASP A 31 -3.87 -1.41 2.08
C ASP A 31 -4.59 -0.32 1.26
N GLU A 32 -5.88 -0.52 1.02
CA GLU A 32 -6.75 0.41 0.29
C GLU A 32 -8.00 0.73 1.11
N THR A 33 -8.02 1.91 1.71
CA THR A 33 -9.15 2.37 2.52
C THR A 33 -9.95 3.45 1.79
N ARG A 34 -11.27 3.28 1.73
CA ARG A 34 -12.19 4.33 1.27
C ARG A 34 -12.22 5.45 2.30
N THR A 35 -11.72 6.63 1.94
CA THR A 35 -11.74 7.78 2.85
C THR A 35 -13.01 8.61 2.69
N SER A 36 -13.45 9.24 3.78
CA SER A 36 -14.48 10.28 3.76
C SER A 36 -13.96 11.62 3.24
N LEU A 37 -12.65 11.73 2.98
CA LEU A 37 -12.03 12.93 2.42
C LEU A 37 -12.57 13.21 1.01
N ARG A 38 -13.14 14.41 0.85
CA ARG A 38 -13.63 14.91 -0.44
C ARG A 38 -12.62 15.85 -1.06
N VAL A 39 -12.07 15.45 -2.20
CA VAL A 39 -11.22 16.32 -3.03
C VAL A 39 -12.07 16.79 -4.22
N ASN A 40 -12.27 18.10 -4.33
CA ASN A 40 -13.18 18.71 -5.32
C ASN A 40 -14.58 18.06 -5.32
N GLY A 41 -15.13 17.84 -4.11
CA GLY A 41 -16.49 17.30 -3.93
C GLY A 41 -16.66 15.80 -4.17
N LYS A 42 -15.59 15.07 -4.54
CA LYS A 42 -15.65 13.62 -4.77
C LYS A 42 -14.85 12.85 -3.72
N ASN A 43 -15.42 11.75 -3.23
CA ASN A 43 -14.73 10.83 -2.31
C ASN A 43 -13.48 10.26 -2.99
N GLN A 44 -12.43 10.05 -2.20
CA GLN A 44 -11.19 9.43 -2.65
C GLN A 44 -11.00 8.06 -2.01
N TRP A 45 -10.20 7.24 -2.65
CA TRP A 45 -9.55 6.06 -2.09
C TRP A 45 -8.16 6.45 -1.62
N MET A 46 -7.82 6.04 -0.41
CA MET A 46 -6.48 6.19 0.14
C MET A 46 -5.75 4.86 0.02
N HIS A 47 -4.69 4.89 -0.76
CA HIS A 47 -3.75 3.79 -0.94
C HIS A 47 -2.59 3.99 0.02
N VAL A 48 -2.33 3.00 0.84
CA VAL A 48 -1.25 3.03 1.84
C VAL A 48 -0.21 2.02 1.44
N ALA A 49 1.05 2.46 1.36
CA ALA A 49 2.21 1.59 1.24
C ALA A 49 3.15 1.89 2.40
N SER A 50 3.38 0.92 3.28
CA SER A 50 4.12 1.13 4.53
C SER A 50 5.12 0.01 4.81
N THR A 51 6.17 0.40 5.52
CA THR A 51 7.22 -0.47 6.05
C THR A 51 7.44 -0.08 7.51
N ALA A 52 8.32 -0.78 8.23
CA ALA A 52 8.65 -0.43 9.61
C ALA A 52 9.25 0.99 9.78
N LYS A 53 9.76 1.60 8.71
CA LYS A 53 10.48 2.89 8.76
C LYS A 53 9.84 4.02 7.95
N ALA A 54 9.01 3.70 6.97
CA ALA A 54 8.49 4.67 6.02
C ALA A 54 7.07 4.32 5.60
N THR A 55 6.26 5.35 5.36
CA THR A 55 4.86 5.22 4.91
C THR A 55 4.56 6.24 3.84
N ARG A 56 3.91 5.80 2.76
CA ARG A 56 3.47 6.62 1.64
C ARG A 56 1.96 6.48 1.45
N TYR A 57 1.30 7.62 1.40
CA TYR A 57 -0.13 7.74 1.13
C TYR A 57 -0.37 8.25 -0.29
N GLY A 58 -1.14 7.53 -1.09
CA GLY A 58 -1.62 7.96 -2.40
C GLY A 58 -3.13 8.16 -2.38
N LEU A 59 -3.61 9.33 -2.77
CA LEU A 59 -5.05 9.58 -2.94
C LEU A 59 -5.43 9.40 -4.40
N HIS A 60 -6.46 8.59 -4.66
CA HIS A 60 -6.94 8.34 -6.01
C HIS A 60 -8.46 8.23 -6.05
N ARG A 61 -9.08 8.57 -7.18
CA ARG A 61 -10.56 8.51 -7.33
C ARG A 61 -11.10 7.10 -7.45
N SER A 62 -10.28 6.20 -7.99
CA SER A 62 -10.62 4.81 -8.22
C SER A 62 -9.91 3.89 -7.23
N ARG A 63 -10.54 2.75 -6.95
CA ARG A 63 -9.90 1.58 -6.37
C ARG A 63 -9.35 0.69 -7.49
N GLY A 64 -8.22 0.02 -7.25
CA GLY A 64 -7.71 -1.03 -8.11
C GLY A 64 -6.55 -0.64 -9.02
N LYS A 65 -6.30 -1.46 -10.06
CA LYS A 65 -5.03 -1.49 -10.80
C LYS A 65 -4.60 -0.13 -11.33
N GLN A 66 -5.53 0.63 -11.92
CA GLN A 66 -5.20 1.95 -12.46
C GLN A 66 -4.65 2.88 -11.37
N ALA A 67 -5.26 2.85 -10.18
CA ALA A 67 -4.83 3.71 -9.07
C ALA A 67 -3.45 3.31 -8.54
N THR A 68 -3.21 2.01 -8.40
CA THR A 68 -1.94 1.46 -7.90
C THR A 68 -0.80 1.62 -8.92
N ASP A 69 -1.11 1.55 -10.21
CA ASP A 69 -0.17 1.85 -11.29
C ASP A 69 0.15 3.35 -11.37
N ASP A 70 -0.86 4.23 -11.25
CA ASP A 70 -0.67 5.69 -11.28
C ASP A 70 0.15 6.18 -10.07
N ILE A 71 0.04 5.50 -8.91
CA ILE A 71 0.88 5.75 -7.73
C ILE A 71 2.33 5.26 -7.95
N GLY A 72 2.53 4.27 -8.82
CA GLY A 72 3.86 3.87 -9.29
C GLY A 72 4.71 3.05 -8.31
N ILE A 73 4.21 2.72 -7.11
CA ILE A 73 4.97 1.97 -6.09
C ILE A 73 4.91 0.46 -6.35
N LEU A 74 3.71 -0.09 -6.53
CA LEU A 74 3.49 -1.54 -6.68
C LEU A 74 4.16 -2.14 -7.92
N PRO A 75 4.11 -1.50 -9.11
CA PRO A 75 4.77 -2.03 -10.31
C PRO A 75 6.30 -2.16 -10.18
N ARG A 76 6.92 -1.39 -9.28
CA ARG A 76 8.38 -1.35 -9.09
C ARG A 76 8.87 -2.25 -7.96
N TYR A 77 7.96 -2.78 -7.15
CA TYR A 77 8.30 -3.53 -5.95
C TYR A 77 8.49 -5.01 -6.25
N LYS A 78 9.62 -5.57 -5.80
CA LYS A 78 10.00 -6.98 -6.05
C LYS A 78 10.20 -7.80 -4.77
N GLY A 79 9.87 -7.22 -3.61
CA GLY A 79 10.00 -7.88 -2.30
C GLY A 79 8.75 -8.66 -1.91
N THR A 80 8.51 -8.77 -0.61
CA THR A 80 7.32 -9.42 -0.05
C THR A 80 6.22 -8.39 0.21
N MET A 81 5.14 -8.45 -0.55
CA MET A 81 3.97 -7.59 -0.41
C MET A 81 2.93 -8.24 0.48
N VAL A 82 2.62 -7.60 1.60
CA VAL A 82 1.62 -8.04 2.57
C VAL A 82 0.33 -7.24 2.37
N HIS A 83 -0.79 -7.92 2.12
CA HIS A 83 -2.04 -7.29 1.72
C HIS A 83 -3.30 -8.08 2.16
N ASP A 84 -4.50 -7.59 1.83
CA ASP A 84 -5.80 -8.15 2.23
C ASP A 84 -6.41 -9.13 1.21
N ALA A 85 -5.61 -9.73 0.32
CA ALA A 85 -6.06 -10.54 -0.83
C ALA A 85 -7.01 -9.85 -1.82
N TYR A 86 -7.00 -8.52 -1.91
CA TYR A 86 -7.71 -7.86 -3.00
C TYR A 86 -7.22 -8.34 -4.39
N SER A 87 -8.15 -8.50 -5.33
CA SER A 87 -7.95 -9.19 -6.61
C SER A 87 -6.94 -8.55 -7.55
N VAL A 88 -6.53 -7.31 -7.28
CA VAL A 88 -5.56 -6.55 -8.07
C VAL A 88 -4.12 -6.92 -7.71
N TYR A 89 -3.85 -7.28 -6.46
CA TYR A 89 -2.48 -7.57 -6.02
C TYR A 89 -1.85 -8.77 -6.73
N PRO A 90 -2.53 -9.92 -6.95
CA PRO A 90 -1.96 -11.07 -7.68
C PRO A 90 -1.52 -10.78 -9.12
N MET A 91 -1.86 -9.60 -9.67
CA MET A 91 -1.40 -9.18 -10.99
C MET A 91 0.09 -8.78 -10.98
N TYR A 92 0.66 -8.43 -9.83
CA TYR A 92 2.05 -8.00 -9.67
C TYR A 92 2.99 -9.18 -9.39
N ARG A 93 3.19 -10.03 -10.40
CA ARG A 93 3.92 -11.31 -10.28
C ARG A 93 5.39 -11.22 -9.87
N GLU A 94 5.99 -10.04 -9.91
CA GLU A 94 7.39 -9.84 -9.49
C GLU A 94 7.54 -9.76 -7.96
N ALA A 95 6.45 -9.54 -7.22
CA ALA A 95 6.45 -9.53 -5.77
C ALA A 95 5.98 -10.88 -5.21
N SER A 96 6.51 -11.24 -4.03
CA SER A 96 5.96 -12.34 -3.25
C SER A 96 4.74 -11.86 -2.47
N HIS A 97 3.60 -12.54 -2.57
CA HIS A 97 2.35 -12.09 -1.97
C HIS A 97 2.05 -12.82 -0.67
N VAL A 98 1.78 -12.05 0.39
CA VAL A 98 1.34 -12.55 1.68
C VAL A 98 0.00 -11.92 2.02
N CYS A 99 -1.02 -12.74 2.26
CA CYS A 99 -2.35 -12.24 2.60
C CYS A 99 -2.64 -12.39 4.09
N HIS A 100 -2.99 -11.28 4.76
CA HIS A 100 -3.45 -11.31 6.15
C HIS A 100 -4.70 -12.20 6.34
N ALA A 101 -5.65 -12.18 5.39
CA ALA A 101 -6.85 -13.03 5.46
C ALA A 101 -6.52 -14.53 5.30
N HIS A 102 -5.53 -14.88 4.49
CA HIS A 102 -5.08 -16.27 4.37
C HIS A 102 -4.37 -16.73 5.65
N HIS A 103 -3.49 -15.93 6.24
CA HIS A 103 -2.89 -16.27 7.53
C HIS A 103 -3.93 -16.38 8.65
N LEU A 104 -4.93 -15.50 8.70
CA LEU A 104 -6.03 -15.62 9.68
C LEU A 104 -6.83 -16.91 9.49
N ARG A 105 -7.05 -17.37 8.26
CA ARG A 105 -7.70 -18.67 8.00
C ARG A 105 -6.81 -19.85 8.38
N GLU A 106 -5.54 -19.81 8.03
CA GLU A 106 -4.58 -20.86 8.41
C GLU A 106 -4.48 -20.96 9.93
N LEU A 107 -4.31 -19.84 10.64
CA LEU A 107 -4.25 -19.81 12.10
C LEU A 107 -5.54 -20.34 12.75
N ARG A 108 -6.71 -19.99 12.22
CA ARG A 108 -7.99 -20.54 12.68
C ARG A 108 -8.06 -22.05 12.47
N ALA A 109 -7.69 -22.53 11.28
CA ALA A 109 -7.63 -23.96 10.99
C ALA A 109 -6.67 -24.70 11.95
N TYR A 110 -5.52 -24.11 12.27
CA TYR A 110 -4.61 -24.66 13.28
C TYR A 110 -5.24 -24.71 14.68
N THR A 111 -5.91 -23.65 15.13
CA THR A 111 -6.59 -23.66 16.43
C THR A 111 -7.77 -24.63 16.50
N GLU A 112 -8.49 -24.84 15.38
CA GLU A 112 -9.60 -25.77 15.28
C GLU A 112 -9.12 -27.23 15.23
N LEU A 113 -7.99 -27.50 14.57
CA LEU A 113 -7.41 -28.84 14.43
C LEU A 113 -6.59 -29.29 15.65
N TYR A 114 -5.92 -28.36 16.33
CA TYR A 114 -5.00 -28.66 17.44
C TYR A 114 -5.46 -28.01 18.74
N GLY A 115 -6.78 -27.83 18.91
CA GLY A 115 -7.39 -27.19 20.06
C GLY A 115 -6.72 -27.62 21.37
N HIS A 116 -5.92 -26.71 21.91
CA HIS A 116 -5.43 -26.81 23.28
C HIS A 116 -6.64 -26.65 24.20
N SER A 117 -7.19 -27.78 24.64
CA SER A 117 -7.90 -27.91 25.92
C SER A 117 -6.91 -28.07 27.06
#